data_AF-A0A935Q9E9-F1
#
_entry.id   AF-A0A935Q9E9-F1
#
_cell.length_a   1.000
_cell.length_b   1.000
_cell.length_c   1.000
_cell.angle_alpha   90.00
_cell.angle_beta   90.00
_cell.angle_gamma   90.00
#
_symmetry.space_group_name_H-M   'P 1'
#
loop_
_entity.id
_entity.type
_entity.pdbx_description
1 polymer ?
#
loop_
_entity_poly.entity_id
_entity_poly.type
_entity_poly.pdbx_seq_one_letter_code
_entity_poly.pdbx_strand_id
1 'polypeptide(L)'
;MIAEMCRNCLAAPAAAGRPLVGIGVALPCPVDPSHPDRLSTIVLPAWDARLGLDALSAQYGVPLMVDNDANLGALAEHWWGVGRGVDDLAYIKVAMGIGSGHVIGGEIYRGATGVAGEIGHLSIDPQGKPLHLRTPGLPRHAGRRAARSWPGPPNWGPPIRAVV
;
A
#
# COMPACT_ATOMS: atom_id res chain seq x y z
N MET A 1 16.74 -1.35 12.11
CA MET A 1 15.44 -0.77 12.51
C MET A 1 14.31 -1.80 12.51
N ILE A 2 13.80 -2.30 11.37
CA ILE A 2 12.64 -3.24 11.38
C ILE A 2 12.92 -4.52 12.19
N ALA A 3 14.07 -5.17 11.99
CA ALA A 3 14.47 -6.35 12.77
C ALA A 3 14.52 -6.09 14.28
N GLU A 4 14.88 -4.87 14.68
CA GLU A 4 14.91 -4.46 16.08
C GLU A 4 13.51 -4.24 16.63
N MET A 5 12.62 -3.61 15.85
CA MET A 5 11.20 -3.51 16.20
C MET A 5 10.56 -4.90 16.38
N CYS A 6 10.85 -5.84 15.48
CA CYS A 6 10.39 -7.23 15.62
C CYS A 6 10.87 -7.86 16.93
N ARG A 7 12.17 -7.72 17.26
CA ARG A 7 12.72 -8.23 18.54
C ARG A 7 12.00 -7.60 19.74
N ASN A 8 11.76 -6.30 19.72
CA ASN A 8 11.08 -5.60 20.82
C ASN A 8 9.63 -6.07 20.98
N CYS A 9 8.90 -6.29 19.88
CA CYS A 9 7.55 -6.84 19.91
C CYS A 9 7.52 -8.27 20.48
N LEU A 10 8.48 -9.11 20.11
CA LEU A 10 8.57 -10.49 20.60
C LEU A 10 9.03 -10.60 22.06
N ALA A 11 9.82 -9.64 22.54
CA ALA A 11 10.24 -9.55 23.93
C ALA A 11 9.15 -8.96 24.86
N ALA A 12 8.07 -8.41 24.30
CA ALA A 12 7.00 -7.80 25.09
C ALA A 12 6.26 -8.85 25.94
N PRO A 13 5.83 -8.52 27.18
CA PRO A 13 5.12 -9.46 28.05
C PRO A 13 3.88 -10.10 27.41
N ALA A 14 3.18 -9.37 26.53
CA ALA A 14 2.00 -9.86 25.81
C ALA A 14 2.30 -11.00 24.81
N ALA A 15 3.56 -11.18 24.42
CA ALA A 15 4.04 -12.24 23.55
C ALA A 15 4.64 -13.43 24.33
N ALA A 16 4.84 -13.30 25.65
CA ALA A 16 5.49 -14.33 26.46
C ALA A 16 4.71 -15.66 26.40
N GLY A 17 5.41 -16.74 26.06
CA GLY A 17 4.84 -18.09 25.95
C GLY A 17 3.95 -18.31 24.71
N ARG A 18 3.83 -17.33 23.80
CA ARG A 18 3.06 -17.47 22.56
C ARG A 18 3.99 -17.76 21.39
N PRO A 19 3.75 -18.82 20.58
CA PRO A 19 4.57 -19.08 19.40
C PRO A 19 4.34 -17.99 18.35
N LEU A 20 5.42 -17.55 17.71
CA LEU A 20 5.34 -16.72 16.51
C LEU A 20 4.90 -17.61 15.35
N VAL A 21 3.81 -17.23 14.68
CA VAL A 21 3.24 -18.02 13.56
C VAL A 21 3.45 -17.37 12.19
N GLY A 22 3.82 -16.10 12.14
CA GLY A 22 3.99 -15.35 10.90
C GLY A 22 4.29 -13.88 11.14
N ILE A 23 4.74 -13.19 10.08
CA ILE A 23 5.04 -11.76 10.07
C ILE A 23 4.21 -11.10 8.96
N GLY A 24 3.39 -10.12 9.33
CA GLY A 24 2.63 -9.31 8.38
C GLY A 24 3.23 -7.91 8.24
N VAL A 25 3.34 -7.40 7.01
CA VAL A 25 3.93 -6.09 6.71
C VAL A 25 2.93 -5.26 5.91
N ALA A 26 2.46 -4.15 6.50
CA ALA A 26 1.63 -3.16 5.83
C ALA A 26 2.51 -2.12 5.15
N LEU A 27 2.28 -1.87 3.85
CA LEU A 27 3.01 -0.85 3.09
C LEU A 27 2.07 0.23 2.55
N PRO A 28 2.49 1.50 2.55
CA PRO A 28 1.71 2.59 1.97
C PRO A 28 1.91 2.67 0.45
N CYS A 29 1.82 1.53 -0.25
CA CYS A 29 1.96 1.43 -1.70
C CYS A 29 1.21 0.19 -2.24
N PRO A 30 0.91 0.15 -3.55
CA PRO A 30 0.46 -1.09 -4.18
C PRO A 30 1.50 -2.21 -4.03
N VAL A 31 1.02 -3.44 -3.90
CA VAL A 31 1.84 -4.64 -3.81
C VAL A 31 1.39 -5.59 -4.91
N ASP A 32 2.28 -5.96 -5.81
CA ASP A 32 2.01 -6.97 -6.83
C ASP A 32 2.00 -8.36 -6.16
N PRO A 33 0.86 -9.08 -6.15
CA PRO A 33 0.79 -10.40 -5.53
C PRO A 33 1.71 -11.43 -6.20
N SER A 34 2.09 -11.21 -7.46
CA SER A 34 3.03 -12.08 -8.19
C SER A 34 4.49 -11.80 -7.87
N HIS A 35 4.79 -10.61 -7.33
CA HIS A 35 6.14 -10.19 -6.93
C HIS A 35 6.12 -9.38 -5.62
N PRO A 36 5.68 -9.98 -4.50
CA PRO A 36 5.47 -9.26 -3.24
C PRO A 36 6.77 -8.77 -2.58
N ASP A 37 7.92 -9.23 -3.05
CA ASP A 37 9.26 -8.80 -2.66
C ASP A 37 9.70 -7.49 -3.36
N ARG A 38 9.01 -7.13 -4.45
CA ARG A 38 9.31 -5.93 -5.25
C ARG A 38 8.44 -4.77 -4.84
N LEU A 39 9.07 -3.64 -4.59
CA LEU A 39 8.40 -2.42 -4.20
C LEU A 39 8.43 -1.38 -5.30
N SER A 40 7.39 -0.53 -5.33
CA SER A 40 7.36 0.62 -6.22
C SER A 40 8.45 1.62 -5.83
N THR A 41 9.44 1.80 -6.70
CA THR A 41 10.49 2.83 -6.54
C THR A 41 9.94 4.24 -6.67
N ILE A 42 8.75 4.40 -7.26
CA ILE A 42 8.08 5.70 -7.36
C ILE A 42 7.50 6.11 -6.01
N VAL A 43 6.86 5.17 -5.32
CA VAL A 43 6.18 5.42 -4.03
C VAL A 43 7.16 5.34 -2.86
N LEU A 44 8.10 4.38 -2.91
CA LEU A 44 9.08 4.07 -1.86
C LEU A 44 10.53 4.11 -2.41
N PRO A 45 11.06 5.24 -2.92
CA PRO A 45 12.40 5.30 -3.52
C PRO A 45 13.56 5.16 -2.54
N ALA A 46 13.30 5.37 -1.24
CA ALA A 46 14.31 5.13 -0.21
C ALA A 46 14.52 3.63 0.00
N TRP A 47 13.65 2.80 -0.56
CA TRP A 47 13.78 1.35 -0.62
C TRP A 47 14.35 1.02 -2.00
N ASP A 48 15.37 0.17 -2.04
CA ASP A 48 16.12 -0.19 -3.26
C ASP A 48 15.30 -1.14 -4.17
N ALA A 49 14.06 -0.76 -4.49
CA ALA A 49 13.05 -1.59 -5.18
C ALA A 49 12.74 -2.94 -4.50
N ARG A 50 13.31 -3.18 -3.32
CA ARG A 50 13.23 -4.43 -2.58
C ARG A 50 12.67 -4.18 -1.21
N LEU A 51 11.91 -5.16 -0.73
CA LEU A 51 11.39 -5.16 0.62
C LEU A 51 12.51 -5.24 1.68
N GLY A 52 13.58 -5.99 1.41
CA GLY A 52 14.72 -6.11 2.33
C GLY A 52 14.38 -6.82 3.65
N LEU A 53 13.33 -7.66 3.65
CA LEU A 53 12.85 -8.41 4.81
C LEU A 53 13.10 -9.91 4.69
N ASP A 54 13.79 -10.36 3.65
CA ASP A 54 14.10 -11.78 3.39
C ASP A 54 14.80 -12.43 4.60
N ALA A 55 15.72 -11.68 5.22
CA ALA A 55 16.44 -12.14 6.40
C ALA A 55 15.53 -12.34 7.61
N LEU A 56 14.37 -11.67 7.72
CA LEU A 56 13.45 -11.82 8.85
C LEU A 56 12.70 -13.14 8.80
N SER A 57 12.17 -13.52 7.64
CA SER A 57 11.49 -14.81 7.50
C SER A 57 12.46 -15.96 7.79
N ALA A 58 13.69 -15.88 7.27
CA ALA A 58 14.74 -16.86 7.54
C ALA A 58 15.17 -16.88 9.02
N GLN A 59 15.34 -15.71 9.64
CA GLN A 59 15.74 -15.58 11.04
C GLN A 59 14.72 -16.20 11.99
N TYR A 60 13.43 -16.02 11.73
CA TYR A 60 12.36 -16.47 12.63
C TYR A 60 11.71 -17.80 12.21
N GLY A 61 12.01 -18.30 11.01
CA GLY A 61 11.49 -19.57 10.50
C GLY A 61 9.97 -19.57 10.26
N VAL A 62 9.38 -18.40 10.00
CA VAL A 62 7.93 -18.24 9.82
C VAL A 62 7.59 -17.53 8.49
N PRO A 63 6.38 -17.76 7.95
CA PRO A 63 5.92 -17.04 6.77
C PRO A 63 5.94 -15.52 6.96
N LEU A 64 6.34 -14.80 5.91
CA LEU A 64 6.25 -13.34 5.84
C LEU A 64 5.30 -12.96 4.71
N MET A 65 4.31 -12.14 5.03
CA MET A 65 3.30 -11.64 4.10
C MET A 65 3.33 -10.12 4.05
N VAL A 66 3.14 -9.58 2.86
CA VAL A 66 3.16 -8.13 2.61
C VAL A 66 1.92 -7.75 1.82
N ASP A 67 1.32 -6.62 2.18
CA ASP A 67 0.21 -6.07 1.43
C ASP A 67 0.11 -4.55 1.62
N ASN A 68 -0.74 -3.92 0.83
CA ASN A 68 -1.14 -2.53 0.98
C ASN A 68 -1.80 -2.30 2.35
N ASP A 69 -1.50 -1.17 2.97
CA ASP A 69 -2.00 -0.82 4.30
C ASP A 69 -3.54 -0.65 4.35
N ALA A 70 -4.20 -0.25 3.26
CA ALA A 70 -5.65 -0.21 3.19
C ALA A 70 -6.26 -1.62 3.08
N ASN A 71 -5.61 -2.54 2.36
CA ASN A 71 -6.01 -3.96 2.34
C ASN A 71 -5.90 -4.60 3.73
N LEU A 72 -4.80 -4.37 4.44
CA LEU A 72 -4.65 -4.91 5.79
C LEU A 72 -5.57 -4.24 6.80
N GLY A 73 -5.91 -2.97 6.60
CA GLY A 73 -6.98 -2.29 7.35
C GLY A 73 -8.34 -2.97 7.12
N ALA A 74 -8.69 -3.28 5.87
CA ALA A 74 -9.91 -4.02 5.54
C ALA A 74 -9.96 -5.40 6.20
N LEU A 75 -8.84 -6.16 6.17
CA LEU A 75 -8.74 -7.45 6.87
C LEU A 75 -8.93 -7.30 8.37
N ALA A 76 -8.33 -6.28 8.98
CA ALA A 76 -8.45 -6.05 10.41
C ALA A 76 -9.91 -5.76 10.81
N GLU A 77 -10.61 -4.93 10.04
CA GLU A 77 -12.02 -4.64 10.25
C GLU A 77 -12.92 -5.86 9.99
N HIS A 78 -12.60 -6.68 8.99
CA HIS A 78 -13.32 -7.90 8.67
C HIS A 78 -13.15 -8.99 9.75
N TRP A 79 -11.94 -9.15 10.31
CA TRP A 79 -11.67 -10.18 11.32
C TRP A 79 -12.05 -9.75 12.73
N TRP A 80 -11.80 -8.50 13.10
CA TRP A 80 -11.89 -8.04 14.49
C TRP A 80 -12.78 -6.82 14.70
N GLY A 81 -13.05 -6.05 13.65
CA GLY A 81 -13.78 -4.79 13.73
C GLY A 81 -15.25 -4.88 13.32
N VAL A 82 -15.73 -3.80 12.70
CA VAL A 82 -17.15 -3.64 12.36
C VAL A 82 -17.60 -4.47 11.16
N GLY A 83 -16.65 -4.97 10.37
CA GLY A 83 -16.89 -5.81 9.20
C GLY A 83 -17.01 -7.30 9.50
N ARG A 84 -17.11 -7.70 10.77
CA ARG A 84 -17.23 -9.12 11.13
C ARG A 84 -18.55 -9.72 10.68
N GLY A 85 -18.47 -10.87 10.02
CA GLY A 85 -19.64 -11.66 9.60
C GLY A 85 -20.30 -11.17 8.31
N VAL A 86 -19.65 -10.27 7.57
CA VAL A 86 -20.05 -9.91 6.20
C VAL A 86 -18.99 -10.37 5.22
N ASP A 87 -19.41 -10.93 4.10
CA ASP A 87 -18.49 -11.43 3.07
C ASP A 87 -18.01 -10.31 2.13
N ASP A 88 -18.74 -9.20 2.06
CA ASP A 88 -18.41 -8.06 1.19
C ASP A 88 -18.26 -6.78 2.02
N LEU A 89 -17.08 -6.17 1.98
CA LEU A 89 -16.72 -4.98 2.74
C LEU A 89 -15.82 -4.06 1.92
N ALA A 90 -16.14 -2.76 1.89
CA ALA A 90 -15.22 -1.73 1.44
C ALA A 90 -14.74 -0.91 2.64
N TYR A 91 -13.44 -0.95 2.89
CA TYR A 91 -12.76 -0.12 3.89
C TYR A 91 -12.15 1.10 3.18
N ILE A 92 -12.39 2.31 3.68
CA ILE A 92 -11.81 3.54 3.14
C ILE A 92 -10.84 4.11 4.17
N LYS A 93 -9.56 4.14 3.81
CA LYS A 93 -8.49 4.75 4.60
C LYS A 93 -8.32 6.21 4.21
N VAL A 94 -8.55 7.13 5.15
CA VAL A 94 -8.27 8.56 4.98
C VAL A 94 -7.16 8.97 5.95
N ALA A 95 -5.93 9.10 5.44
CA ALA A 95 -4.76 9.44 6.25
C ALA A 95 -3.82 10.38 5.45
N MET A 96 -2.52 10.08 5.40
CA MET A 96 -1.56 10.80 4.55
C MET A 96 -1.91 10.74 3.05
N GLY A 97 -2.69 9.73 2.65
CA GLY A 97 -3.34 9.59 1.36
C GLY A 97 -4.69 8.89 1.51
N ILE A 98 -5.46 8.83 0.43
CA ILE A 98 -6.74 8.13 0.36
C ILE A 98 -6.51 6.80 -0.37
N GLY A 99 -6.95 5.71 0.24
CA GLY A 99 -6.96 4.39 -0.38
C GLY A 99 -8.13 3.57 0.16
N SER A 100 -8.39 2.43 -0.45
CA SER A 100 -9.41 1.50 0.01
C SER A 100 -8.92 0.07 -0.05
N GLY A 101 -9.41 -0.75 0.88
CA GLY A 101 -9.28 -2.20 0.83
C GLY A 101 -10.65 -2.81 0.61
N HIS A 102 -10.72 -3.84 -0.21
CA HIS A 102 -11.99 -4.49 -0.55
C HIS A 102 -11.92 -5.97 -0.16
N VAL A 103 -12.87 -6.41 0.66
CA VAL A 103 -13.16 -7.83 0.89
C VAL A 103 -14.36 -8.16 0.00
N ILE A 104 -14.24 -9.22 -0.81
CA ILE A 104 -15.30 -9.69 -1.70
C ILE A 104 -15.37 -11.20 -1.57
N GLY A 105 -16.54 -11.74 -1.22
CA GLY A 105 -16.70 -13.17 -0.94
C GLY A 105 -15.80 -13.68 0.20
N GLY A 106 -15.55 -12.85 1.22
CA GLY A 106 -14.74 -13.16 2.40
C GLY A 106 -13.23 -13.00 2.21
N GLU A 107 -12.77 -12.68 1.00
CA GLU A 107 -11.36 -12.61 0.63
C GLU A 107 -10.93 -11.22 0.16
N ILE A 108 -9.67 -10.86 0.40
CA ILE A 108 -9.14 -9.58 -0.08
C ILE A 108 -9.03 -9.57 -1.60
N TYR A 109 -9.69 -8.60 -2.20
CA TYR A 109 -9.66 -8.34 -3.63
C TYR A 109 -8.56 -7.34 -3.99
N ARG A 110 -7.49 -7.85 -4.62
CA ARG A 110 -6.30 -7.07 -5.03
C ARG A 110 -6.35 -6.59 -6.48
N GLY A 111 -7.32 -7.07 -7.25
CA GLY A 111 -7.39 -6.88 -8.70
C GLY A 111 -6.27 -7.60 -9.44
N ALA A 112 -6.25 -7.47 -10.77
CA ALA A 112 -5.35 -8.23 -11.65
C ALA A 112 -3.87 -7.91 -11.45
N THR A 113 -3.53 -6.70 -11.01
CA THR A 113 -2.14 -6.22 -10.89
C THR A 113 -1.80 -5.68 -9.50
N GLY A 114 -2.62 -5.97 -8.48
CA GLY A 114 -2.35 -5.52 -7.11
C GLY A 114 -2.63 -4.04 -6.82
N VAL A 115 -3.35 -3.34 -7.70
CA VAL A 115 -3.65 -1.89 -7.58
C VAL A 115 -5.12 -1.61 -7.28
N ALA A 116 -5.94 -2.63 -7.00
CA ALA A 116 -7.33 -2.40 -6.60
C ALA A 116 -7.36 -1.58 -5.30
N GLY A 117 -8.23 -0.58 -5.27
CA GLY A 117 -8.40 0.27 -4.09
C GLY A 117 -7.49 1.49 -4.02
N GLU A 118 -6.70 1.77 -5.06
CA GLU A 118 -5.94 3.02 -5.21
C GLU A 118 -6.85 4.21 -5.58
N ILE A 119 -7.96 4.38 -4.85
CA ILE A 119 -9.03 5.33 -5.14
C ILE A 119 -8.59 6.80 -4.98
N GLY A 120 -7.52 7.06 -4.23
CA GLY A 120 -6.92 8.39 -4.15
C GLY A 120 -6.34 8.89 -5.48
N HIS A 121 -6.21 8.01 -6.48
CA HIS A 121 -5.79 8.35 -7.83
C HIS A 121 -6.96 8.61 -8.80
N LEU A 122 -8.21 8.46 -8.34
CA LEU A 122 -9.39 8.79 -9.14
C LEU A 122 -9.51 10.30 -9.32
N SER A 123 -9.81 10.73 -10.56
CA SER A 123 -10.14 12.13 -10.82
C SER A 123 -11.60 12.38 -10.44
N ILE A 124 -11.82 13.30 -9.51
CA ILE A 124 -13.14 13.75 -9.08
C ILE A 124 -13.54 15.10 -9.71
N ASP A 125 -12.58 15.80 -10.30
CA ASP A 125 -12.76 17.07 -11.00
C ASP A 125 -11.95 17.05 -12.31
N PRO A 126 -12.62 16.97 -13.48
CA PRO A 126 -11.96 16.99 -14.78
C PRO A 126 -11.16 18.27 -15.06
N GLN A 127 -11.47 19.38 -14.37
CA GLN A 127 -10.75 20.65 -14.45
C GLN A 127 -9.77 20.84 -13.29
N GLY A 128 -9.58 19.81 -12.47
CA GLY A 128 -8.75 19.81 -11.28
C GLY A 128 -7.25 19.93 -11.56
N LYS A 129 -6.48 20.17 -10.49
CA LYS A 129 -5.02 20.20 -10.56
C LYS A 129 -4.46 18.80 -10.89
N PRO A 130 -3.29 18.68 -11.55
CA PRO A 130 -2.64 17.39 -11.76
C PRO A 130 -2.39 16.64 -10.47
N LEU A 131 -2.59 15.32 -10.53
CA LEU A 131 -2.15 14.46 -9.45
C LEU A 131 -0.63 14.37 -9.53
N HIS A 132 0.04 14.90 -8.52
CA HIS A 132 1.47 14.68 -8.40
C HIS A 132 1.66 13.36 -7.66
N LEU A 133 2.04 12.31 -8.39
CA LEU A 133 2.73 11.17 -7.77
C LEU A 133 3.90 11.75 -7.00
N ARG A 134 3.90 11.53 -5.67
CA ARG A 134 4.87 12.14 -4.78
C ARG A 134 6.25 11.57 -5.13
N THR A 135 7.05 12.30 -5.91
CA THR A 135 8.47 11.99 -6.16
C THR A 135 9.29 12.47 -4.97
N PRO A 136 9.92 11.60 -4.18
CA PRO A 136 10.67 12.02 -3.00
C PRO A 136 11.93 12.81 -3.38
N GLY A 137 12.21 13.87 -2.61
CA GLY A 137 13.34 14.78 -2.82
C GLY A 137 13.02 16.08 -3.55
N LEU A 138 11.83 16.23 -4.15
CA LEU A 138 11.42 17.50 -4.77
C LEU A 138 10.57 18.36 -3.81
N PRO A 139 10.84 19.67 -3.66
CA PRO A 139 9.95 20.59 -2.96
C PRO A 139 8.54 20.53 -3.56
N ARG A 140 7.50 20.78 -2.74
CA ARG A 140 6.06 20.80 -3.14
C ARG A 140 5.74 21.62 -4.40
N HIS A 141 6.67 22.44 -4.89
CA HIS A 141 6.48 23.39 -5.99
C HIS A 141 7.26 23.01 -7.26
N ALA A 142 8.17 22.03 -7.19
CA ALA A 142 9.07 21.70 -8.28
C ALA A 142 8.44 20.77 -9.36
N GLY A 143 7.31 20.12 -9.05
CA GLY A 143 6.51 19.34 -10.02
C GLY A 143 5.76 20.19 -11.07
N ARG A 144 5.86 21.53 -11.04
CA ARG A 144 5.18 22.42 -12.00
C ARG A 144 5.77 22.39 -13.42
N ARG A 145 7.01 21.93 -13.61
CA ARG A 145 7.70 21.97 -14.92
C ARG A 145 7.54 20.69 -15.75
N ALA A 146 7.56 19.50 -15.14
CA ALA A 146 7.54 18.23 -15.88
C ALA A 146 6.17 17.90 -16.53
N ALA A 147 5.05 18.33 -15.93
CA ALA A 147 3.72 18.13 -16.50
C ALA A 147 3.39 19.05 -17.70
N ARG A 148 4.27 20.01 -18.05
CA ARG A 148 4.08 20.90 -19.21
C ARG A 148 4.64 20.34 -20.52
N SER A 149 5.48 19.30 -20.48
CA SER A 149 6.26 18.87 -21.64
C SER A 149 6.05 17.41 -22.08
N TRP A 150 5.06 16.69 -21.54
CA TRP A 150 4.73 15.33 -21.97
C TRP A 150 3.65 15.36 -23.06
N PRO A 151 3.96 14.96 -24.32
CA PRO A 151 3.01 15.10 -25.43
C PRO A 151 1.93 14.01 -25.48
N GLY A 152 2.03 12.94 -24.68
CA GLY A 152 1.07 11.82 -24.68
C GLY A 152 1.10 10.99 -25.97
N PRO A 153 0.59 9.74 -25.96
CA PRO A 153 0.32 8.98 -27.18
C PRO A 153 -0.90 9.55 -27.93
N PRO A 154 -0.94 9.47 -29.27
CA PRO A 154 -1.86 10.24 -30.12
C PRO A 154 -3.36 9.90 -29.99
N ASN A 155 -3.74 8.91 -29.20
CA ASN A 155 -5.10 8.40 -29.06
C ASN A 155 -5.67 8.49 -27.63
N TRP A 156 -4.99 9.17 -26.71
CA TRP A 156 -5.52 9.46 -25.39
C TRP A 156 -5.96 10.92 -25.32
N GLY A 157 -7.13 11.17 -24.73
CA GLY A 157 -7.58 12.51 -24.38
C GLY A 157 -6.58 13.23 -23.45
N PRO A 158 -6.82 14.52 -23.15
CA PRO A 158 -5.86 15.32 -22.38
C PRO A 158 -5.47 14.64 -21.05
N PRO A 159 -4.22 14.83 -20.56
CA PRO A 159 -3.73 14.16 -19.36
C PRO A 159 -4.64 14.45 -18.17
N ILE A 160 -5.08 13.38 -17.51
CA ILE A 160 -6.02 13.42 -16.39
C ILE A 160 -5.28 13.83 -15.12
N ARG A 161 -5.93 14.69 -14.34
CA ARG A 161 -5.37 15.46 -13.24
C ARG A 161 -6.23 15.23 -11.99
N ALA A 162 -5.65 14.97 -10.80
CA ALA A 162 -6.41 14.72 -9.57
C ALA A 162 -6.06 15.69 -8.42
N VAL A 163 -7.06 15.96 -7.59
CA VAL A 163 -7.04 16.94 -6.50
C VAL A 163 -6.79 16.21 -5.18
N VAL A 164 -5.71 16.58 -4.48
CA VAL A 164 -5.50 16.34 -3.05
C VAL A 164 -5.38 17.68 -2.35
#